data_AF-X1PK54-F1
#
_entry.id   AF-X1PK54-F1
#
_cell.length_a   1.000
_cell.length_b   1.000
_cell.length_c   1.000
_cell.angle_alpha   90.00
_cell.angle_beta   90.00
_cell.angle_gamma   90.00
#
_symmetry.space_group_name_H-M   'P 1'
#
loop_
_entity.id
_entity.type
_entity.pdbx_description
1 polymer ?
#
loop_
_entity_poly.entity_id
_entity_poly.type
_entity_poly.pdbx_seq_one_letter_code
_entity_poly.pdbx_strand_id
1 'polypeptide(L)'
;WTVQQGAEELVMLKVTLATDKFTANWTKIKIVRKGTGFDSDVEVVKIYRDREPLGTFEPAVDTVISSGINEFEVGQVLINIDGDNVAVGDQPEVIDSIPRDYFIVFSIHDSATVGSTFGAECGVGSFWVESPATVNQEPFESGKPTIAATEDNLVVEGGAKGE
;
A
#
# COMPACT_ATOMS: atom_id res chain seq x y z
N TRP A 1 -6.67 9.97 13.15
CA TRP A 1 -5.91 11.00 12.43
C TRP A 1 -6.54 11.19 11.06
N THR A 2 -6.21 12.25 10.34
CA THR A 2 -6.89 12.63 9.09
C THR A 2 -5.94 12.63 7.91
N VAL A 3 -6.47 12.31 6.73
CA VAL A 3 -5.76 12.29 5.44
C VAL A 3 -6.57 13.11 4.45
N GLN A 4 -5.93 13.98 3.68
CA GLN A 4 -6.63 14.74 2.63
C GLN A 4 -6.95 13.84 1.43
N GLN A 5 -8.01 14.17 0.68
CA GLN A 5 -8.19 13.62 -0.67
C GLN A 5 -6.94 13.88 -1.52
N GLY A 6 -6.65 13.02 -2.49
CA GLY A 6 -5.45 13.14 -3.33
C GLY A 6 -4.13 12.83 -2.62
N ALA A 7 -4.17 12.40 -1.35
CA ALA A 7 -2.95 12.03 -0.65
C ALA A 7 -2.33 10.78 -1.28
N GLU A 8 -1.12 10.92 -1.78
CA GLU A 8 -0.35 9.82 -2.34
C GLU A 8 0.60 9.19 -1.30
N GLU A 9 1.04 7.97 -1.60
CA GLU A 9 2.14 7.30 -0.90
C GLU A 9 1.95 7.14 0.62
N LEU A 10 0.70 6.89 1.03
CA LEU A 10 0.35 6.73 2.43
C LEU A 10 0.61 5.31 2.95
N VAL A 11 1.57 5.16 3.86
CA VAL A 11 1.86 3.89 4.51
C VAL A 11 0.71 3.45 5.41
N MET A 12 0.11 2.31 5.08
CA MET A 12 -0.97 1.72 5.87
C MET A 12 -0.46 0.60 6.77
N LEU A 13 0.46 -0.22 6.27
CA LEU A 13 1.04 -1.35 7.00
C LEU A 13 2.53 -1.43 6.71
N LYS A 14 3.28 -1.79 7.75
CA LYS A 14 4.67 -2.23 7.66
C LYS A 14 4.71 -3.70 8.07
N VAL A 15 5.30 -4.55 7.23
CA VAL A 15 5.49 -5.97 7.53
C VAL A 15 6.95 -6.34 7.39
N THR A 16 7.47 -7.08 8.37
CA THR A 16 8.83 -7.61 8.32
C THR A 16 8.77 -9.09 7.96
N LEU A 17 9.38 -9.46 6.85
CA LEU A 17 9.38 -10.84 6.35
C LEU A 17 10.78 -11.44 6.44
N ALA A 18 10.85 -12.68 6.88
CA ALA A 18 12.06 -13.51 6.90
C ALA A 18 11.65 -14.98 6.83
N THR A 19 12.54 -15.81 6.29
CA THR A 19 12.47 -17.26 6.48
C THR A 19 13.31 -17.70 7.66
N ASP A 20 13.08 -18.91 8.17
CA ASP A 20 13.85 -19.47 9.27
C ASP A 20 15.23 -20.01 8.86
N LYS A 21 15.41 -20.41 7.59
CA LYS A 21 16.65 -21.05 7.10
C LYS A 21 17.07 -20.65 5.68
N PHE A 22 16.19 -20.85 4.70
CA PHE A 22 16.54 -20.76 3.27
C PHE A 22 15.87 -19.57 2.60
N THR A 23 15.11 -19.82 1.53
CA THR A 23 14.39 -18.81 0.78
C THR A 23 12.95 -19.26 0.55
N ALA A 24 12.06 -18.31 0.43
CA ALA A 24 10.68 -18.51 0.01
C ALA A 24 10.34 -17.47 -1.07
N ASN A 25 9.67 -17.93 -2.12
CA ASN A 25 9.23 -17.06 -3.20
C ASN A 25 7.83 -16.56 -2.87
N TRP A 26 7.70 -15.28 -2.49
CA TRP A 26 6.43 -14.62 -2.24
C TRP A 26 5.80 -14.19 -3.56
N THR A 27 4.66 -14.78 -3.88
CA THR A 27 4.01 -14.63 -5.20
C THR A 27 2.79 -13.73 -5.15
N LYS A 28 2.09 -13.68 -4.01
CA LYS A 28 0.79 -13.00 -3.95
C LYS A 28 0.46 -12.51 -2.56
N ILE A 29 -0.31 -11.44 -2.49
CA ILE A 29 -0.95 -10.98 -1.25
C ILE A 29 -2.40 -10.56 -1.50
N LYS A 30 -3.24 -10.77 -0.49
CA LYS A 30 -4.62 -10.30 -0.44
C LYS A 30 -4.72 -9.30 0.70
N ILE A 31 -5.28 -8.15 0.41
CA ILE A 31 -5.55 -7.10 1.39
C ILE A 31 -7.05 -6.85 1.38
N VAL A 32 -7.67 -6.86 2.55
CA VAL A 32 -9.08 -6.53 2.71
C VAL A 32 -9.18 -5.08 3.15
N ARG A 33 -10.03 -4.31 2.50
CA ARG A 33 -10.28 -2.92 2.88
C ARG A 33 -11.11 -2.87 4.16
N LYS A 34 -10.73 -1.96 5.05
CA LYS A 34 -11.46 -1.67 6.29
C LYS A 34 -11.92 -0.23 6.33
N GLY A 35 -12.82 0.06 7.27
CA GLY A 35 -13.41 1.39 7.43
C GLY A 35 -14.76 1.50 6.74
N THR A 36 -15.25 2.74 6.63
CA THR A 36 -16.59 3.06 6.13
C THR A 36 -16.61 3.58 4.70
N GLY A 37 -15.45 3.83 4.10
CA GLY A 37 -15.34 4.31 2.72
C GLY A 37 -15.74 3.28 1.68
N PHE A 38 -15.58 3.64 0.42
CA PHE A 38 -15.78 2.79 -0.74
C PHE A 38 -14.45 2.28 -1.28
N ASP A 39 -14.49 1.29 -2.17
CA ASP A 39 -13.30 0.78 -2.83
C ASP A 39 -12.64 1.87 -3.67
N SER A 40 -13.46 2.66 -4.38
CA SER A 40 -13.05 3.81 -5.20
C SER A 40 -12.49 5.00 -4.41
N ASP A 41 -12.56 4.99 -3.07
CA ASP A 41 -11.92 6.04 -2.27
C ASP A 41 -10.39 5.84 -2.21
N VAL A 42 -9.91 4.62 -2.47
CA VAL A 42 -8.48 4.30 -2.59
C VAL A 42 -8.18 4.14 -4.08
N GLU A 43 -7.36 5.04 -4.63
CA GLU A 43 -7.02 5.05 -6.05
C GLU A 43 -6.10 3.90 -6.42
N VAL A 44 -5.10 3.60 -5.60
CA VAL A 44 -4.19 2.48 -5.86
C VAL A 44 -3.55 1.94 -4.60
N VAL A 45 -3.29 0.65 -4.60
CA VAL A 45 -2.51 -0.07 -3.59
C VAL A 45 -1.18 -0.52 -4.19
N LYS A 46 -0.09 -0.13 -3.52
CA LYS A 46 1.27 -0.49 -3.88
C LYS A 46 1.94 -1.24 -2.74
N ILE A 47 2.91 -2.07 -3.12
CA ILE A 47 3.82 -2.74 -2.19
C ILE A 47 5.22 -2.27 -2.50
N TYR A 48 5.91 -1.77 -1.49
CA TYR A 48 7.30 -1.38 -1.56
C TYR A 48 8.13 -2.31 -0.70
N ARG A 49 9.29 -2.71 -1.22
CA ARG A 49 10.37 -3.32 -0.44
C ARG A 49 11.32 -2.22 0.02
N ASP A 50 11.57 -2.19 1.32
CA ASP A 50 12.57 -1.33 1.93
C ASP A 50 13.96 -1.62 1.34
N ARG A 51 14.68 -0.57 0.94
CA ARG A 51 16.05 -0.69 0.46
C ARG A 51 17.04 -0.28 1.56
N GLU A 52 17.99 -1.17 1.82
CA GLU A 52 19.03 -0.91 2.81
C GLU A 52 19.89 0.35 2.52
N PRO A 53 20.23 1.12 3.58
CA PRO A 53 19.59 1.09 4.89
C PRO A 53 18.30 1.91 4.87
N LEU A 54 17.24 1.47 5.56
CA LEU A 54 16.41 2.24 6.50
C LEU A 54 14.98 1.67 6.63
N GLY A 55 14.62 1.17 7.83
CA GLY A 55 13.26 0.74 8.20
C GLY A 55 12.16 1.81 8.21
N THR A 56 12.30 2.88 7.44
CA THR A 56 11.34 3.96 7.19
C THR A 56 10.99 3.99 5.71
N PHE A 57 9.71 4.22 5.39
CA PHE A 57 9.27 4.29 4.00
C PHE A 57 9.82 5.52 3.27
N GLU A 58 10.48 5.29 2.14
CA GLU A 58 11.11 6.30 1.30
C GLU A 58 10.75 6.03 -0.17
N PRO A 59 9.66 6.61 -0.72
CA PRO A 59 9.12 6.21 -2.02
C PRO A 59 10.08 6.40 -3.21
N ALA A 60 11.01 7.36 -3.11
CA ALA A 60 12.03 7.62 -4.13
C ALA A 60 13.22 6.64 -4.07
N VAL A 61 13.34 5.85 -3.00
CA VAL A 61 14.48 4.95 -2.73
C VAL A 61 14.03 3.49 -2.69
N ASP A 62 12.87 3.24 -2.09
CA ASP A 62 12.26 1.93 -1.95
C ASP A 62 11.85 1.35 -3.29
N THR A 63 11.91 0.02 -3.39
CA THR A 63 11.60 -0.68 -4.63
C THR A 63 10.12 -1.06 -4.66
N VAL A 64 9.36 -0.56 -5.63
CA VAL A 64 7.98 -1.05 -5.87
C VAL A 64 8.04 -2.50 -6.37
N ILE A 65 7.41 -3.41 -5.64
CA ILE A 65 7.31 -4.84 -5.98
C ILE A 65 5.90 -5.27 -6.41
N SER A 66 4.97 -4.32 -6.55
CA SER A 66 3.66 -4.52 -7.17
C SER A 66 3.52 -3.86 -8.55
N SER A 67 2.43 -4.12 -9.28
CA SER A 67 2.12 -3.50 -10.59
C SER A 67 2.04 -1.98 -10.61
N GLY A 68 1.70 -1.36 -9.48
CA GLY A 68 1.44 0.08 -9.42
C GLY A 68 0.05 0.51 -9.90
N ILE A 69 -0.85 -0.45 -10.17
CA ILE A 69 -2.23 -0.22 -10.64
C ILE A 69 -3.27 -1.09 -9.91
N ASN A 70 -2.94 -1.61 -8.72
CA ASN A 70 -3.84 -2.52 -8.00
C ASN A 70 -4.95 -1.74 -7.30
N GLU A 71 -6.19 -2.08 -7.60
CA GLU A 71 -7.37 -1.41 -7.04
C GLU A 71 -8.17 -2.37 -6.16
N PHE A 72 -8.92 -1.81 -5.20
CA PHE A 72 -9.88 -2.60 -4.45
C PHE A 72 -11.10 -2.93 -5.32
N GLU A 73 -11.54 -4.18 -5.25
CA GLU A 73 -12.80 -4.63 -5.83
C GLU A 73 -13.54 -5.51 -4.84
N VAL A 74 -14.81 -5.18 -4.58
CA VAL A 74 -15.67 -5.92 -3.64
C VAL A 74 -15.04 -6.02 -2.25
N GLY A 75 -14.40 -4.94 -1.79
CA GLY A 75 -13.79 -4.81 -0.47
C GLY A 75 -12.42 -5.49 -0.31
N GLN A 76 -11.80 -5.99 -1.37
CA GLN A 76 -10.47 -6.60 -1.32
C GLN A 76 -9.63 -6.31 -2.56
N VAL A 77 -8.32 -6.41 -2.45
CA VAL A 77 -7.39 -6.39 -3.58
C VAL A 77 -6.52 -7.63 -3.51
N LEU A 78 -6.29 -8.25 -4.66
CA LEU A 78 -5.39 -9.39 -4.82
C LEU A 78 -4.23 -8.95 -5.73
N ILE A 79 -3.03 -8.89 -5.17
CA ILE A 79 -1.83 -8.41 -5.88
C ILE A 79 -0.97 -9.63 -6.21
N ASN A 80 -0.76 -9.91 -7.50
CA ASN A 80 0.20 -10.92 -7.94
C ASN A 80 1.56 -10.25 -8.16
N ILE A 81 2.52 -10.58 -7.29
CA ILE A 81 3.89 -10.04 -7.33
C ILE A 81 4.65 -10.65 -8.51
N ASP A 82 4.37 -11.92 -8.81
CA ASP A 82 5.05 -12.74 -9.81
C ASP A 82 4.53 -12.60 -11.25
N GLY A 83 3.50 -11.79 -11.49
CA GLY A 83 2.88 -11.69 -12.82
C GLY A 83 2.27 -10.34 -13.19
N ASP A 84 2.25 -9.36 -12.29
CA ASP A 84 1.68 -8.03 -12.59
C ASP A 84 2.72 -6.90 -12.53
N ASN A 85 4.02 -7.18 -12.32
CA ASN A 85 4.99 -6.14 -12.04
C ASN A 85 5.78 -5.64 -13.27
N VAL A 86 5.53 -4.40 -13.69
CA VAL A 86 6.22 -3.76 -14.82
C VAL A 86 7.65 -3.30 -14.48
N ALA A 87 7.92 -2.97 -13.21
CA ALA A 87 9.20 -2.39 -12.76
C ALA A 87 10.29 -3.45 -12.51
N VAL A 88 9.94 -4.59 -11.92
CA VAL A 88 10.89 -5.70 -11.67
C VAL A 88 10.67 -6.92 -12.58
N GLY A 89 9.64 -6.89 -13.44
CA GLY A 89 9.25 -8.00 -14.30
C GLY A 89 8.45 -9.08 -13.57
N ASP A 90 7.89 -10.02 -14.35
CA ASP A 90 7.09 -11.14 -13.87
C ASP A 90 7.96 -12.15 -13.10
N GLN A 91 8.26 -11.85 -11.84
CA GLN A 91 9.03 -12.71 -10.94
C GLN A 91 8.59 -12.55 -9.47
N PRO A 92 8.62 -13.63 -8.67
CA PRO A 92 8.29 -13.55 -7.26
C PRO A 92 9.31 -12.71 -6.47
N GLU A 93 8.89 -12.19 -5.32
CA GLU A 93 9.81 -11.58 -4.37
C GLU A 93 10.49 -12.67 -3.53
N VAL A 94 11.83 -12.71 -3.57
CA VAL A 94 12.62 -13.71 -2.84
C VAL A 94 12.86 -13.25 -1.41
N ILE A 95 12.20 -13.91 -0.46
CA ILE A 95 12.41 -13.72 0.97
C ILE A 95 13.50 -14.69 1.43
N ASP A 96 14.55 -14.19 2.08
CA ASP A 96 15.61 -15.02 2.66
C ASP A 96 15.57 -14.96 4.20
N SER A 97 16.63 -15.42 4.87
CA SER A 97 16.70 -15.45 6.34
C SER A 97 17.06 -14.10 6.97
N ILE A 98 17.36 -13.08 6.16
CA ILE A 98 17.60 -11.72 6.64
C ILE A 98 16.25 -10.99 6.69
N PRO A 99 15.80 -10.52 7.86
CA PRO A 99 14.56 -9.75 7.95
C PRO A 99 14.58 -8.53 7.04
N ARG A 100 13.53 -8.36 6.24
CA ARG A 100 13.32 -7.20 5.37
C ARG A 100 11.96 -6.60 5.61
N ASP A 101 11.92 -5.28 5.60
CA ASP A 101 10.68 -4.53 5.73
C ASP A 101 10.02 -4.31 4.37
N TYR A 102 8.69 -4.38 4.39
CA TYR A 102 7.84 -4.09 3.25
C TYR A 102 6.72 -3.17 3.70
N PHE A 103 6.32 -2.26 2.81
CA PHE A 103 5.28 -1.27 3.07
C PHE A 103 4.11 -1.50 2.12
N ILE A 104 2.91 -1.60 2.68
CA ILE A 104 1.66 -1.57 1.93
C ILE A 104 1.16 -0.14 1.98
N VAL A 105 1.03 0.46 0.80
CA VAL A 105 0.89 1.90 0.62
C VAL A 105 -0.37 2.17 -0.20
N PHE A 106 -1.18 3.12 0.23
CA PHE A 106 -2.38 3.56 -0.47
C PHE A 106 -2.15 4.95 -1.06
N SER A 107 -2.70 5.20 -2.25
CA SER A 107 -3.03 6.57 -2.69
C SER A 107 -4.55 6.77 -2.56
N ILE A 108 -4.95 7.94 -2.09
CA ILE A 108 -6.36 8.30 -1.87
C ILE A 108 -6.85 9.10 -3.06
N HIS A 109 -7.96 8.68 -3.65
CA HIS A 109 -8.50 9.33 -4.84
C HIS A 109 -8.91 10.79 -4.54
N ASP A 110 -8.74 11.69 -5.51
CA ASP A 110 -9.09 13.12 -5.37
C ASP A 110 -10.58 13.33 -5.05
N SER A 111 -11.44 12.41 -5.49
CA SER A 111 -12.87 12.41 -5.20
C SER A 111 -13.28 11.49 -4.06
N ALA A 112 -12.34 11.03 -3.22
CA ALA A 112 -12.63 10.10 -2.14
C ALA A 112 -13.63 10.69 -1.14
N THR A 113 -14.51 9.87 -0.58
CA THR A 113 -15.63 10.34 0.23
C THR A 113 -15.17 10.98 1.55
N VAL A 114 -15.34 12.30 1.68
CA VAL A 114 -15.00 13.05 2.90
C VAL A 114 -15.80 12.54 4.10
N GLY A 115 -15.13 12.40 5.25
CA GLY A 115 -15.69 11.88 6.50
C GLY A 115 -15.69 10.35 6.60
N SER A 116 -15.46 9.64 5.51
CA SER A 116 -15.28 8.19 5.52
C SER A 116 -13.92 7.79 6.07
N THR A 117 -13.81 6.54 6.51
CA THR A 117 -12.55 5.95 6.96
C THR A 117 -12.08 4.84 6.03
N PHE A 118 -10.77 4.63 5.94
CA PHE A 118 -10.17 3.55 5.16
C PHE A 118 -9.05 2.88 5.96
N GLY A 119 -8.77 1.61 5.66
CA GLY A 119 -7.72 0.83 6.31
C GLY A 119 -7.47 -0.46 5.54
N ALA A 120 -6.46 -1.20 5.98
CA ALA A 120 -6.04 -2.47 5.41
C ALA A 120 -6.10 -3.56 6.50
N GLU A 121 -6.56 -4.75 6.14
CA GLU A 121 -6.46 -5.96 6.94
C GLU A 121 -5.82 -7.07 6.13
N CYS A 122 -4.86 -7.76 6.73
CA CYS A 122 -4.32 -9.02 6.24
C CYS A 122 -4.69 -10.10 7.26
N GLY A 123 -5.72 -10.89 6.96
CA GLY A 123 -6.10 -12.06 7.75
C GLY A 123 -5.11 -13.22 7.57
N VAL A 124 -5.34 -14.31 8.29
CA VAL A 124 -4.57 -15.56 8.10
C VAL A 124 -4.67 -16.04 6.65
N GLY A 125 -3.54 -16.44 6.06
CA GLY A 125 -3.48 -16.93 4.68
C GLY A 125 -3.60 -15.81 3.64
N SER A 126 -3.31 -14.57 4.01
CA SER A 126 -3.29 -13.44 3.07
C SER A 126 -2.03 -13.40 2.21
N PHE A 127 -0.99 -14.16 2.57
CA PHE A 127 0.25 -14.26 1.81
C PHE A 127 0.37 -15.65 1.20
N TRP A 128 0.79 -15.71 -0.06
CA TRP A 128 1.09 -16.96 -0.75
C TRP A 128 2.58 -17.04 -1.09
N VAL A 129 3.15 -18.21 -0.83
CA VAL A 129 4.51 -18.55 -1.22
C VAL A 129 4.50 -19.82 -2.06
N GLU A 130 5.51 -20.01 -2.90
CA GLU A 130 5.68 -21.26 -3.62
C GLU A 130 5.99 -22.43 -2.68
N SER A 131 5.40 -23.58 -2.99
CA SER A 131 5.73 -24.85 -2.33
C SER A 131 7.22 -25.19 -2.54
N PRO A 132 7.93 -25.73 -1.52
CA PRO A 132 7.41 -26.29 -0.28
C PRO A 132 7.33 -25.30 0.90
N ALA A 133 7.55 -24.01 0.68
CA ALA A 133 7.46 -23.04 1.76
C ALA A 133 6.02 -22.90 2.26
N THR A 134 5.88 -22.52 3.53
CA THR A 134 4.58 -22.26 4.15
C THR A 134 4.62 -20.91 4.86
N VAL A 135 3.46 -20.27 4.97
CA VAL A 135 3.32 -19.01 5.70
C VAL A 135 2.75 -19.30 7.08
N ASN A 136 3.46 -18.82 8.12
CA ASN A 136 2.93 -18.74 9.47
C ASN A 136 2.64 -17.27 9.81
N GLN A 137 1.37 -16.87 9.74
CA GLN A 137 0.94 -15.49 9.86
C GLN A 137 -0.25 -15.39 10.82
N GLU A 138 -0.16 -14.51 11.81
CA GLU A 138 -1.30 -14.02 12.60
C GLU A 138 -1.98 -12.85 11.88
N PRO A 139 -3.31 -12.65 12.03
CA PRO A 139 -4.00 -11.56 11.38
C PRO A 139 -3.56 -10.20 11.94
N PHE A 140 -3.48 -9.18 11.09
CA PHE A 140 -3.19 -7.80 11.50
C PHE A 140 -3.96 -6.78 10.65
N GLU A 141 -4.21 -5.61 11.22
CA GLU A 141 -4.86 -4.49 10.54
C GLU A 141 -4.14 -3.16 10.78
N SER A 142 -4.34 -2.21 9.88
CA SER A 142 -3.85 -0.84 10.00
C SER A 142 -4.73 0.00 10.93
N GLY A 143 -4.28 1.22 11.22
CA GLY A 143 -5.18 2.29 11.65
C GLY A 143 -6.23 2.62 10.58
N LYS A 144 -7.28 3.36 10.97
CA LYS A 144 -8.38 3.75 10.09
C LYS A 144 -8.51 5.29 10.04
N PRO A 145 -7.60 6.00 9.34
CA PRO A 145 -7.72 7.45 9.17
C PRO A 145 -9.07 7.84 8.56
N THR A 146 -9.47 9.08 8.86
CA THR A 146 -10.65 9.71 8.24
C THR A 146 -10.21 10.59 7.08
N ILE A 147 -10.93 10.50 5.96
CA ILE A 147 -10.72 11.35 4.78
C ILE A 147 -11.24 12.76 5.10
N ALA A 148 -10.38 13.75 4.90
CA ALA A 148 -10.70 15.15 4.94
C ALA A 148 -10.69 15.72 3.51
N ALA A 149 -11.45 16.79 3.28
CA ALA A 149 -11.38 17.51 2.02
C ALA A 149 -9.96 18.08 1.80
N THR A 150 -9.56 18.23 0.55
CA THR A 150 -8.43 19.10 0.20
C THR A 150 -8.76 20.54 0.63
N GLU A 151 -7.78 21.22 1.20
CA GLU A 151 -7.90 22.64 1.54
C GLU A 151 -7.18 23.46 0.47
N ASP A 152 -7.94 24.05 -0.45
CA ASP A 152 -7.40 24.98 -1.44
C ASP A 152 -7.39 26.40 -0.89
N ASN A 153 -6.20 26.99 -0.76
CA ASN A 153 -6.03 28.39 -0.37
C ASN A 153 -5.71 29.25 -1.60
N LEU A 154 -6.61 30.18 -1.94
CA LEU A 154 -6.35 31.21 -2.95
C LEU A 154 -5.55 32.36 -2.31
N VAL A 155 -4.33 32.59 -2.78
CA VAL A 155 -3.54 33.77 -2.42
C VAL A 155 -3.68 34.82 -3.54
N VAL A 156 -4.18 36.01 -3.18
CA VAL A 156 -4.28 37.16 -4.09
C VAL A 156 -3.21 38.18 -3.71
N GLU A 157 -2.19 38.33 -4.57
CA GLU A 157 -1.04 39.23 -4.31
C GLU A 157 -1.27 40.69 -4.77
N GLY A 158 -2.42 41.02 -5.33
CA GLY A 158 -2.79 42.38 -5.70
C GLY A 158 -3.87 42.47 -6.77
N GLY A 159 -4.47 43.64 -6.92
CA GLY A 159 -5.45 43.95 -7.97
C GLY A 159 -5.24 45.37 -8.50
N ALA A 160 -5.15 45.52 -9.82
CA ALA A 160 -5.10 46.82 -10.49
C ALA A 160 -6.51 47.24 -10.93
N LYS A 161 -6.71 48.56 -11.12
CA LYS A 161 -7.97 49.09 -11.64
C LYS A 161 -8.09 48.73 -13.13
N GLY A 162 -9.19 48.08 -13.52
CA GLY A 162 -9.51 47.89 -14.94
C GLY A 162 -9.84 49.22 -15.59
N GLU A 163 -9.26 49.49 -16.76
CA GLU A 163 -9.56 50.68 -17.59
C GLU A 163 -10.94 50.59 -18.25
#